data_AF-A0AAV0DF96-F1
#
_entry.id   AF-A0AAV0DF96-F1
#
_cell.length_a   1.000
_cell.length_b   1.000
_cell.length_c   1.000
_cell.angle_alpha   90.00
_cell.angle_beta   90.00
_cell.angle_gamma   90.00
#
_symmetry.space_group_name_H-M   'P 1'
#
loop_
_entity.id
_entity.type
_entity.pdbx_description
1 polymer ?
#
loop_
_entity_poly.entity_id
_entity_poly.type
_entity_poly.pdbx_seq_one_letter_code
_entity_poly.pdbx_strand_id
1 'polypeptide(L)'
;MYCTPNPVMNSLPLPKVGGQLVSFPSSHFAAPKSQYFSLACVPDNLSFSLSSSSLPFLLSSGMEKRKPHLGSLVSAITAQQEEDNTILDQDEDGGKAFHFKGDKEGILEAVAEEGSAMHSESHISQGEALRDKEWEVDRFQDEVAASQGIRIRRRPSTGPPLHHVGPFEFRLENEGNTPRNILEEIVWQKDKEVNEMKERKPLSALKKVLDKAPPTRDFIGALKESYSRTGVPGLIAEVKKASPSRGVLREDFDPVEIAKAYEKGGATCLSVLTDEKFFMGSFENLEAIRNSGVMCPLLCKEFIIDEWQIYYARAKGADAVLLIAAVLPDLDIKYMVKICKLLGLAALVEVHDEREMDRVLGIDGIKLIGINNRDLETFKVDISNTKKLLQGERGEIICEKGIIVVGESGLFTPADIAYVQEAGVRAVLVGESIVKHRDPAQGIVELFGRDISY
;
A
#
# COMPACT_ATOMS: atom_id res chain seq x y z
N MET A 1 -56.33 -13.22 42.20
CA MET A 1 -56.99 -13.94 41.09
C MET A 1 -55.99 -14.91 40.53
N TYR A 2 -56.40 -16.18 40.54
CA TYR A 2 -55.88 -17.40 39.89
C TYR A 2 -54.60 -17.31 39.05
N CYS A 3 -53.64 -18.22 39.15
CA CYS A 3 -53.47 -19.38 40.02
C CYS A 3 -51.98 -19.76 40.04
N THR A 4 -51.59 -20.38 41.14
CA THR A 4 -50.24 -20.57 41.65
C THR A 4 -49.72 -21.99 41.28
N PRO A 5 -48.71 -22.60 41.96
CA PRO A 5 -47.46 -23.04 41.32
C PRO A 5 -47.09 -24.50 41.73
N ASN A 6 -45.79 -24.81 41.72
CA ASN A 6 -45.07 -25.62 42.73
C ASN A 6 -44.71 -27.11 42.38
N PRO A 7 -43.81 -27.80 43.14
CA PRO A 7 -42.34 -27.81 42.88
C PRO A 7 -41.60 -29.16 43.24
N VAL A 8 -40.23 -29.14 43.25
CA VAL A 8 -39.29 -29.88 44.17
C VAL A 8 -39.14 -31.43 43.94
N MET A 9 -37.99 -32.15 44.01
CA MET A 9 -36.80 -32.16 44.89
C MET A 9 -35.62 -33.03 44.32
N ASN A 10 -34.38 -32.71 44.71
CA ASN A 10 -33.15 -33.50 45.07
C ASN A 10 -33.11 -35.05 44.86
N SER A 11 -32.00 -35.80 44.69
CA SER A 11 -30.58 -35.70 45.10
C SER A 11 -29.74 -36.88 44.50
N LEU A 12 -28.41 -36.68 44.37
CA LEU A 12 -27.30 -37.67 44.20
C LEU A 12 -27.25 -38.74 45.34
N PRO A 13 -26.36 -39.79 45.37
CA PRO A 13 -25.12 -40.09 44.61
C PRO A 13 -24.83 -41.58 44.18
N LEU A 14 -23.68 -41.78 43.50
CA LEU A 14 -22.88 -42.99 43.12
C LEU A 14 -22.72 -44.10 44.23
N PRO A 15 -22.33 -45.40 43.97
CA PRO A 15 -21.05 -45.82 43.33
C PRO A 15 -20.86 -47.23 42.65
N LYS A 16 -19.78 -47.31 41.83
CA LYS A 16 -18.69 -48.33 41.61
C LYS A 16 -18.88 -49.81 41.14
N VAL A 17 -17.81 -50.23 40.41
CA VAL A 17 -17.17 -51.57 40.16
C VAL A 17 -17.69 -52.40 38.95
N GLY A 18 -16.89 -52.97 38.03
CA GLY A 18 -15.42 -53.00 37.81
C GLY A 18 -14.96 -54.00 36.72
N GLY A 19 -13.65 -53.95 36.35
CA GLY A 19 -12.80 -54.99 35.72
C GLY A 19 -12.96 -55.25 34.20
N GLN A 20 -11.93 -55.51 33.37
CA GLN A 20 -10.65 -56.17 33.63
C GLN A 20 -9.59 -55.85 32.54
N LEU A 21 -8.29 -55.91 32.92
CA LEU A 21 -7.07 -55.79 32.10
C LEU A 21 -6.79 -57.04 31.25
N VAL A 22 -6.05 -56.88 30.14
CA VAL A 22 -4.95 -57.79 29.72
C VAL A 22 -3.80 -57.00 29.08
N SER A 23 -2.56 -57.41 29.39
CA SER A 23 -1.26 -56.83 29.06
C SER A 23 -0.37 -57.76 28.22
N PHE A 24 0.41 -57.19 27.26
CA PHE A 24 1.80 -57.50 26.79
C PHE A 24 2.22 -58.94 26.36
N PRO A 25 3.18 -59.15 25.41
CA PRO A 25 4.56 -58.63 25.50
C PRO A 25 5.34 -58.29 24.18
N SER A 26 6.54 -57.80 24.45
CA SER A 26 7.72 -57.41 23.65
C SER A 26 8.39 -58.49 22.75
N SER A 27 9.07 -58.07 21.67
CA SER A 27 10.54 -58.19 21.46
C SER A 27 11.01 -58.22 19.98
N HIS A 28 12.10 -57.48 19.73
CA HIS A 28 13.31 -57.75 18.91
C HIS A 28 13.33 -58.21 17.42
N PHE A 29 14.17 -57.44 16.68
CA PHE A 29 15.17 -57.82 15.67
C PHE A 29 14.80 -58.20 14.21
N ALA A 30 15.64 -57.65 13.32
CA ALA A 30 16.13 -58.16 12.03
C ALA A 30 15.45 -57.69 10.72
N ALA A 31 16.22 -56.92 9.94
CA ALA A 31 16.17 -56.91 8.47
C ALA A 31 16.50 -58.30 7.90
N PRO A 32 16.12 -58.66 6.65
CA PRO A 32 17.04 -58.38 5.53
C PRO A 32 16.44 -58.26 4.10
N LYS A 33 17.29 -57.73 3.19
CA LYS A 33 17.51 -58.11 1.77
C LYS A 33 16.47 -57.78 0.68
N SER A 34 16.88 -56.79 -0.13
CA SER A 34 17.13 -56.84 -1.59
C SER A 34 16.51 -57.98 -2.43
N GLN A 35 15.80 -57.59 -3.50
CA GLN A 35 15.79 -58.34 -4.76
C GLN A 35 15.84 -57.39 -5.97
N TYR A 36 16.87 -57.64 -6.79
CA TYR A 36 17.06 -57.17 -8.15
C TYR A 36 15.99 -57.76 -9.08
N PHE A 37 15.56 -57.02 -10.10
CA PHE A 37 15.43 -57.56 -11.46
C PHE A 37 15.61 -56.45 -12.50
N SER A 38 16.63 -56.63 -13.34
CA SER A 38 16.85 -55.99 -14.63
C SER A 38 16.66 -57.07 -15.68
N LEU A 39 16.00 -56.78 -16.80
CA LEU A 39 16.41 -57.29 -18.10
C LEU A 39 15.74 -56.53 -19.26
N ALA A 40 16.57 -56.28 -20.26
CA ALA A 40 16.40 -55.48 -21.46
C ALA A 40 15.58 -56.17 -22.56
N CYS A 41 15.12 -55.40 -23.57
CA CYS A 41 15.61 -55.48 -24.95
C CYS A 41 14.89 -54.50 -25.91
N VAL A 42 15.70 -54.00 -26.85
CA VAL A 42 15.54 -53.09 -28.03
C VAL A 42 15.07 -53.99 -29.22
N PRO A 43 14.53 -53.54 -30.41
CA PRO A 43 15.19 -52.52 -31.24
C PRO A 43 14.43 -51.62 -32.27
N ASP A 44 15.20 -50.60 -32.73
CA ASP A 44 15.33 -50.00 -34.09
C ASP A 44 14.13 -49.26 -34.75
N ASN A 45 14.26 -48.21 -35.59
CA ASN A 45 15.37 -47.52 -36.28
C ASN A 45 14.82 -46.21 -36.90
N LEU A 46 15.63 -45.13 -36.97
CA LEU A 46 15.86 -44.32 -38.20
C LEU A 46 16.94 -43.23 -37.96
N SER A 47 17.96 -43.32 -38.82
CA SER A 47 19.22 -42.58 -39.00
C SER A 47 19.02 -41.25 -39.78
N PHE A 48 19.93 -40.28 -40.02
CA PHE A 48 21.40 -40.06 -40.16
C PHE A 48 21.66 -38.55 -39.82
N SER A 49 22.66 -38.05 -39.06
CA SER A 49 24.11 -37.75 -39.32
C SER A 49 24.42 -37.04 -40.68
N LEU A 50 25.24 -35.97 -40.82
CA LEU A 50 26.64 -35.72 -40.41
C LEU A 50 27.11 -34.24 -40.61
N SER A 51 27.98 -33.77 -39.70
CA SER A 51 29.26 -32.98 -39.83
C SER A 51 29.48 -31.90 -40.93
N SER A 52 29.78 -30.64 -40.58
CA SER A 52 31.10 -29.99 -40.32
C SER A 52 31.78 -29.31 -41.52
N SER A 53 32.17 -28.03 -41.41
CA SER A 53 33.41 -27.44 -41.96
C SER A 53 33.56 -25.95 -41.64
N SER A 54 34.81 -25.49 -41.70
CA SER A 54 35.39 -24.28 -41.09
C SER A 54 35.73 -23.17 -42.10
N LEU A 55 35.53 -21.88 -41.74
CA LEU A 55 36.25 -20.60 -42.06
C LEU A 55 36.77 -20.29 -43.51
N PRO A 56 37.29 -19.08 -43.86
CA PRO A 56 36.86 -17.66 -43.71
C PRO A 56 36.95 -16.85 -45.05
N PHE A 57 36.36 -15.62 -45.19
CA PHE A 57 36.96 -14.44 -45.91
C PHE A 57 36.03 -13.21 -46.15
N LEU A 58 36.59 -12.03 -45.82
CA LEU A 58 36.63 -10.69 -46.46
C LEU A 58 35.43 -9.95 -47.11
N LEU A 59 35.30 -8.69 -46.63
CA LEU A 59 35.20 -7.38 -47.33
C LEU A 59 34.01 -7.03 -48.25
N SER A 60 33.33 -5.95 -47.84
CA SER A 60 33.16 -4.68 -48.57
C SER A 60 31.72 -4.22 -48.86
N SER A 61 31.51 -2.91 -48.66
CA SER A 61 30.41 -2.03 -49.07
C SER A 61 29.03 -2.32 -48.44
N GLY A 62 28.36 -1.41 -47.76
CA GLY A 62 28.48 0.05 -47.68
C GLY A 62 27.05 0.58 -47.76
N MET A 63 26.55 1.21 -46.70
CA MET A 63 25.52 2.25 -46.76
C MET A 63 25.34 2.88 -45.38
N GLU A 64 25.64 4.18 -45.35
CA GLU A 64 25.45 5.10 -44.24
C GLU A 64 24.04 5.04 -43.66
N LYS A 65 23.94 4.96 -42.32
CA LYS A 65 22.83 5.56 -41.59
C LYS A 65 23.38 6.42 -40.46
N ARG A 66 23.08 7.71 -40.59
CA ARG A 66 23.43 8.81 -39.70
C ARG A 66 22.99 8.50 -38.26
N LYS A 67 23.91 8.64 -37.32
CA LYS A 67 23.61 8.87 -35.90
C LYS A 67 23.14 10.33 -35.74
N PRO A 68 22.07 10.64 -35.02
CA PRO A 68 21.93 11.93 -34.39
C PRO A 68 22.67 11.95 -33.05
N HIS A 69 23.38 13.05 -32.85
CA HIS A 69 24.19 13.40 -31.70
C HIS A 69 23.40 13.37 -30.39
N LEU A 70 23.98 12.69 -29.40
CA LEU A 70 23.81 12.95 -27.98
C LEU A 70 24.48 14.30 -27.68
N GLY A 71 23.77 15.22 -27.04
CA GLY A 71 24.35 16.45 -26.48
C GLY A 71 23.47 17.67 -26.69
N SER A 72 22.60 17.94 -25.71
CA SER A 72 22.01 19.25 -25.36
C SER A 72 20.60 19.08 -24.78
N LEU A 73 20.47 18.50 -23.58
CA LEU A 73 19.31 18.81 -22.71
C LEU A 73 19.53 18.46 -21.22
N VAL A 74 20.79 18.46 -20.78
CA VAL A 74 21.16 18.33 -19.35
C VAL A 74 22.24 19.37 -19.05
N SER A 75 21.88 20.66 -19.17
CA SER A 75 22.76 21.79 -18.86
C SER A 75 21.97 23.06 -18.57
N ALA A 76 20.88 22.97 -17.79
CA ALA A 76 20.21 24.13 -17.21
C ALA A 76 19.30 23.62 -16.09
N ILE A 77 19.84 23.47 -14.88
CA ILE A 77 19.15 23.45 -13.57
C ILE A 77 20.16 23.14 -12.42
N THR A 78 21.42 22.81 -12.72
CA THR A 78 22.50 22.72 -11.71
C THR A 78 23.57 23.79 -11.93
N ALA A 79 23.24 25.05 -11.64
CA ALA A 79 24.22 26.11 -11.39
C ALA A 79 23.52 27.35 -10.80
N GLN A 80 23.10 27.29 -9.53
CA GLN A 80 22.97 28.46 -8.65
C GLN A 80 22.51 28.00 -7.27
N GLN A 81 23.45 27.53 -6.45
CA GLN A 81 23.43 27.65 -4.99
C GLN A 81 24.70 27.02 -4.43
N GLU A 82 25.80 27.78 -4.47
CA GLU A 82 26.93 27.63 -3.56
C GLU A 82 27.50 29.05 -3.35
N GLU A 83 28.02 29.31 -2.15
CA GLU A 83 28.46 30.60 -1.57
C GLU A 83 27.27 31.45 -1.07
N ASP A 84 27.06 31.71 0.22
CA ASP A 84 28.04 31.98 1.29
C ASP A 84 27.48 31.66 2.68
N ASN A 85 28.32 31.11 3.56
CA ASN A 85 28.10 31.10 5.01
C ASN A 85 29.45 31.34 5.69
N THR A 86 29.70 32.57 6.17
CA THR A 86 30.69 32.81 7.21
C THR A 86 30.24 33.97 8.11
N ILE A 87 30.32 33.69 9.40
CA ILE A 87 29.87 34.41 10.59
C ILE A 87 30.59 35.75 10.79
N LEU A 88 29.90 36.79 11.26
CA LEU A 88 30.38 37.73 12.29
C LEU A 88 29.21 38.44 13.02
N ASP A 89 29.26 38.41 14.35
CA ASP A 89 28.51 39.26 15.29
C ASP A 89 28.83 40.75 15.10
N GLN A 90 27.82 41.63 15.25
CA GLN A 90 27.83 42.83 16.11
C GLN A 90 26.57 43.70 15.94
N ASP A 91 25.90 43.90 17.08
CA ASP A 91 25.17 45.06 17.64
C ASP A 91 24.62 46.24 16.80
N GLU A 92 23.47 46.71 17.32
CA GLU A 92 22.93 48.09 17.37
C GLU A 92 22.07 48.70 16.23
N ASP A 93 20.80 48.91 16.60
CA ASP A 93 19.99 50.13 16.51
C ASP A 93 19.53 50.73 15.16
N GLY A 94 18.29 51.24 15.16
CA GLY A 94 17.82 52.27 14.22
C GLY A 94 16.81 51.83 13.15
N GLY A 95 15.54 52.14 13.39
CA GLY A 95 14.46 51.90 12.44
C GLY A 95 14.51 52.73 11.14
N LYS A 96 13.75 52.28 10.14
CA LYS A 96 13.03 53.14 9.18
C LYS A 96 12.03 52.32 8.38
N ALA A 97 10.79 52.81 8.38
CA ALA A 97 9.72 52.35 7.51
C ALA A 97 10.06 52.62 6.04
N PHE A 98 9.74 51.68 5.15
CA PHE A 98 9.59 51.95 3.73
C PHE A 98 8.25 51.42 3.23
N HIS A 99 7.41 52.38 2.87
CA HIS A 99 6.18 52.24 2.12
C HIS A 99 6.57 52.20 0.64
N PHE A 100 6.11 51.20 -0.12
CA PHE A 100 6.09 51.29 -1.58
C PHE A 100 4.72 50.88 -2.11
N LYS A 101 4.06 51.88 -2.66
CA LYS A 101 2.84 51.83 -3.48
C LYS A 101 3.32 51.96 -4.93
N GLY A 102 2.81 51.13 -5.83
CA GLY A 102 3.18 51.18 -7.25
C GLY A 102 2.30 50.28 -8.11
N ASP A 103 1.20 50.85 -8.59
CA ASP A 103 0.36 50.34 -9.66
C ASP A 103 1.13 50.26 -10.99
N LYS A 104 0.86 49.25 -11.84
CA LYS A 104 0.09 49.41 -13.10
C LYS A 104 0.31 48.23 -14.07
N GLU A 105 -0.82 47.84 -14.61
CA GLU A 105 -1.06 46.98 -15.76
C GLU A 105 -0.28 47.42 -17.01
N GLY A 106 0.10 46.44 -17.84
CA GLY A 106 0.77 46.65 -19.12
C GLY A 106 0.45 45.55 -20.13
N ILE A 107 -0.63 45.76 -20.89
CA ILE A 107 -0.76 45.57 -22.35
C ILE A 107 -0.65 44.13 -22.91
N LEU A 108 -1.80 43.60 -23.33
CA LEU A 108 -1.93 42.70 -24.48
C LEU A 108 -3.23 43.06 -25.21
N GLU A 109 -3.12 44.02 -26.14
CA GLU A 109 -4.14 44.35 -27.12
C GLU A 109 -3.61 43.85 -28.46
N ALA A 110 -4.18 42.77 -28.99
CA ALA A 110 -3.94 42.29 -30.34
C ALA A 110 -5.25 42.41 -31.12
N VAL A 111 -5.16 43.23 -32.17
CA VAL A 111 -6.21 43.68 -33.07
C VAL A 111 -6.91 42.50 -33.76
N ALA A 112 -8.24 42.52 -33.73
CA ALA A 112 -9.09 41.70 -34.59
C ALA A 112 -9.21 42.36 -35.96
N GLU A 113 -8.80 41.66 -37.02
CA GLU A 113 -9.24 41.93 -38.39
C GLU A 113 -9.91 40.68 -38.95
N GLU A 114 -11.14 40.88 -39.42
CA GLU A 114 -11.97 39.88 -40.09
C GLU A 114 -11.39 39.53 -41.47
N GLY A 115 -11.19 38.24 -41.70
CA GLY A 115 -10.84 37.68 -43.01
C GLY A 115 -11.52 36.32 -43.17
N SER A 116 -12.61 36.29 -43.93
CA SER A 116 -13.35 35.10 -44.33
C SER A 116 -12.48 34.16 -45.19
N ALA A 117 -12.17 32.97 -44.70
CA ALA A 117 -11.91 31.78 -45.53
C ALA A 117 -12.07 30.48 -44.70
N MET A 118 -12.78 29.52 -45.28
CA MET A 118 -12.94 28.16 -44.77
C MET A 118 -11.59 27.47 -44.55
N HIS A 119 -11.40 26.79 -43.41
CA HIS A 119 -10.80 25.45 -43.36
C HIS A 119 -11.00 24.82 -41.97
N SER A 120 -11.90 23.84 -41.91
CA SER A 120 -12.08 22.90 -40.83
C SER A 120 -11.03 21.79 -40.92
N GLU A 121 -9.84 21.98 -40.31
CA GLU A 121 -8.83 20.91 -40.18
C GLU A 121 -7.69 21.37 -39.23
N SER A 122 -7.99 21.62 -37.94
CA SER A 122 -6.91 21.93 -36.96
C SER A 122 -7.17 21.51 -35.52
N HIS A 123 -8.35 20.98 -35.19
CA HIS A 123 -8.62 20.46 -33.84
C HIS A 123 -8.17 19.00 -33.62
N ILE A 124 -7.85 18.25 -34.68
CA ILE A 124 -7.43 16.84 -34.57
C ILE A 124 -5.94 16.72 -34.21
N SER A 125 -5.07 17.58 -34.74
CA SER A 125 -3.61 17.45 -34.57
C SER A 125 -3.11 17.85 -33.17
N GLN A 126 -3.79 18.77 -32.48
CA GLN A 126 -3.44 19.12 -31.09
C GLN A 126 -3.83 17.99 -30.12
N GLY A 127 -4.95 17.30 -30.37
CA GLY A 127 -5.38 16.15 -29.57
C GLY A 127 -4.49 14.93 -29.77
N GLU A 128 -3.97 14.71 -30.98
CA GLU A 128 -2.99 13.64 -31.25
C GLU A 128 -1.63 13.90 -30.60
N ALA A 129 -1.10 15.12 -30.73
CA ALA A 129 0.18 15.49 -30.12
C ALA A 129 0.17 15.48 -28.58
N LEU A 130 -0.98 15.75 -27.95
CA LEU A 130 -1.15 15.62 -26.49
C LEU A 130 -1.19 14.16 -26.07
N ARG A 131 -1.92 13.31 -26.80
CA ARG A 131 -1.97 11.86 -26.57
C ARG A 131 -0.60 11.20 -26.71
N ASP A 132 0.19 11.60 -27.70
CA ASP A 132 1.54 11.06 -27.90
C ASP A 132 2.47 11.41 -26.73
N LYS A 133 2.37 12.63 -26.18
CA LYS A 133 3.15 13.06 -25.01
C LYS A 133 2.71 12.36 -23.73
N GLU A 134 1.41 12.18 -23.51
CA GLU A 134 0.89 11.40 -22.38
C GLU A 134 1.39 9.94 -22.46
N TRP A 135 1.39 9.37 -23.67
CA TRP A 135 1.88 8.01 -23.90
C TRP A 135 3.39 7.85 -23.67
N GLU A 136 4.21 8.83 -24.04
CA GLU A 136 5.65 8.84 -23.76
C GLU A 136 5.95 8.93 -22.26
N VAL A 137 5.19 9.73 -21.51
CA VAL A 137 5.33 9.88 -20.05
C VAL A 137 4.93 8.60 -19.32
N ASP A 138 3.80 8.00 -19.67
CA ASP A 138 3.33 6.73 -19.09
C ASP A 138 4.37 5.61 -19.29
N ARG A 139 4.93 5.51 -20.50
CA ARG A 139 5.99 4.53 -20.80
C ARG A 139 7.24 4.74 -19.94
N PHE A 140 7.65 5.98 -19.72
CA PHE A 140 8.81 6.28 -18.89
C PHE A 140 8.56 5.90 -17.42
N GLN A 141 7.35 6.14 -16.91
CA GLN A 141 6.97 5.73 -15.54
C GLN A 141 6.98 4.20 -15.38
N ASP A 142 6.47 3.47 -16.38
CA ASP A 142 6.49 1.99 -16.38
C ASP A 142 7.93 1.44 -16.43
N GLU A 143 8.83 2.06 -17.20
CA GLU A 143 10.25 1.66 -17.26
C GLU A 143 10.97 1.91 -15.93
N VAL A 144 10.72 3.05 -15.28
CA VAL A 144 11.26 3.34 -13.94
C VAL A 144 10.74 2.33 -12.92
N ALA A 145 9.42 2.07 -12.91
CA ALA A 145 8.79 1.11 -12.03
C ALA A 145 9.39 -0.30 -12.23
N ALA A 146 9.55 -0.74 -13.48
CA ALA A 146 10.16 -2.03 -13.81
C ALA A 146 11.63 -2.12 -13.34
N SER A 147 12.42 -1.05 -13.50
CA SER A 147 13.81 -0.99 -13.00
C SER A 147 13.88 -1.13 -11.47
N GLN A 148 12.86 -0.65 -10.77
CA GLN A 148 12.69 -0.78 -9.32
C GLN A 148 12.05 -2.11 -8.89
N GLY A 149 11.64 -2.96 -9.85
CA GLY A 149 11.07 -4.27 -9.60
C GLY A 149 9.60 -4.26 -9.26
N ILE A 150 8.95 -3.11 -9.42
CA ILE A 150 7.51 -2.97 -9.27
C ILE A 150 6.87 -3.78 -10.39
N ARG A 151 6.10 -4.79 -10.00
CA ARG A 151 5.38 -5.65 -10.95
C ARG A 151 3.95 -5.18 -11.18
N ILE A 152 3.40 -4.38 -10.27
CA ILE A 152 2.02 -3.89 -10.40
C ILE A 152 2.00 -2.76 -11.41
N ARG A 153 1.31 -2.99 -12.53
CA ARG A 153 1.17 -2.01 -13.60
C ARG A 153 0.04 -1.04 -13.26
N ARG A 154 0.21 0.23 -13.59
CA ARG A 154 -0.92 1.16 -13.64
C ARG A 154 -1.69 0.97 -14.95
N ARG A 155 -2.93 1.44 -14.98
CA ARG A 155 -3.73 1.31 -16.20
C ARG A 155 -3.21 2.31 -17.24
N PRO A 156 -2.93 1.90 -18.49
CA PRO A 156 -2.60 2.86 -19.55
C PRO A 156 -3.73 3.88 -19.73
N SER A 157 -3.37 5.17 -19.80
CA SER A 157 -4.31 6.30 -19.98
C SER A 157 -5.26 6.11 -21.17
N THR A 158 -4.76 5.51 -22.26
CA THR A 158 -5.50 5.28 -23.50
C THR A 158 -6.35 4.00 -23.52
N GLY A 159 -6.23 3.14 -22.51
CA GLY A 159 -6.89 1.83 -22.48
C GLY A 159 -6.33 0.83 -23.50
N PRO A 160 -7.00 -0.32 -23.73
CA PRO A 160 -6.61 -1.26 -24.77
C PRO A 160 -6.64 -0.56 -26.15
N PRO A 161 -5.71 -0.84 -27.08
CA PRO A 161 -5.76 -0.30 -28.43
C PRO A 161 -7.14 -0.57 -29.05
N LEU A 162 -7.77 0.50 -29.55
CA LEU A 162 -9.04 0.41 -30.25
C LEU A 162 -8.76 -0.07 -31.67
N HIS A 163 -9.32 -1.21 -32.03
CA HIS A 163 -9.22 -1.75 -33.38
C HIS A 163 -10.53 -1.55 -34.12
N HIS A 164 -10.42 -1.13 -35.38
CA HIS A 164 -11.55 -0.96 -36.29
C HIS A 164 -11.49 -2.04 -37.37
N VAL A 165 -12.59 -2.78 -37.56
CA VAL A 165 -12.79 -3.65 -38.74
C VAL A 165 -14.13 -3.26 -39.35
N GLY A 166 -14.08 -2.47 -40.42
CA GLY A 166 -15.27 -1.89 -41.03
C GLY A 166 -16.01 -0.97 -40.04
N PRO A 167 -17.34 -1.08 -39.88
CA PRO A 167 -18.12 -0.26 -38.94
C PRO A 167 -18.02 -0.74 -37.48
N PHE A 168 -17.27 -1.82 -37.21
CA PHE A 168 -17.20 -2.41 -35.88
C PHE A 168 -15.94 -1.93 -35.14
N GLU A 169 -16.17 -1.44 -33.92
CA GLU A 169 -15.13 -1.15 -32.94
C GLU A 169 -14.98 -2.36 -32.01
N PHE A 170 -13.76 -2.85 -31.85
CA PHE A 170 -13.44 -3.88 -30.86
C PHE A 170 -12.14 -3.55 -30.15
N ARG A 171 -12.08 -3.91 -28.87
CA ARG A 171 -10.85 -3.87 -28.08
C ARG A 171 -10.33 -5.29 -27.99
N LEU A 172 -9.07 -5.48 -28.39
CA LEU A 172 -8.41 -6.77 -28.18
C LEU A 172 -8.01 -6.88 -26.71
N GLU A 173 -8.66 -7.78 -26.00
CA GLU A 173 -8.20 -8.25 -24.70
C GLU A 173 -6.97 -9.13 -24.92
N ASN A 174 -5.80 -8.57 -24.66
CA ASN A 174 -4.52 -9.30 -24.65
C ASN A 174 -3.99 -9.32 -23.21
N GLU A 175 -3.05 -10.20 -22.88
CA GLU A 175 -2.39 -10.25 -21.55
C GLU A 175 -1.81 -8.89 -21.11
N GLY A 176 -1.47 -8.03 -22.08
CA GLY A 176 -1.04 -6.66 -21.84
C GLY A 176 -2.12 -5.72 -21.26
N ASN A 177 -3.41 -6.02 -21.46
CA ASN A 177 -4.56 -5.15 -21.19
C ASN A 177 -5.56 -5.73 -20.20
N THR A 178 -5.21 -6.80 -19.49
CA THR A 178 -5.97 -7.36 -18.37
C THR A 178 -5.11 -7.38 -17.11
N PRO A 179 -5.69 -7.11 -15.92
CA PRO A 179 -4.96 -7.23 -14.67
C PRO A 179 -4.52 -8.68 -14.44
N ARG A 180 -3.27 -8.87 -13.99
CA ARG A 180 -2.71 -10.22 -13.77
C ARG A 180 -2.98 -10.77 -12.38
N ASN A 181 -3.21 -9.89 -11.42
CA ASN A 181 -3.54 -10.22 -10.04
C ASN A 181 -4.54 -9.20 -9.48
N ILE A 182 -5.06 -9.49 -8.30
CA ILE A 182 -6.08 -8.66 -7.66
C ILE A 182 -5.59 -7.24 -7.35
N LEU A 183 -4.31 -7.09 -7.00
CA LEU A 183 -3.76 -5.77 -6.67
C LEU A 183 -3.70 -4.88 -7.90
N GLU A 184 -3.30 -5.45 -9.05
CA GLU A 184 -3.33 -4.76 -10.34
C GLU A 184 -4.77 -4.38 -10.74
N GLU A 185 -5.74 -5.26 -10.49
CA GLU A 185 -7.16 -4.95 -10.76
C GLU A 185 -7.67 -3.80 -9.90
N ILE A 186 -7.31 -3.80 -8.62
CA ILE A 186 -7.65 -2.74 -7.68
C ILE A 186 -7.05 -1.41 -8.14
N VAL A 187 -5.75 -1.37 -8.45
CA VAL A 187 -5.05 -0.16 -8.91
C VAL A 187 -5.69 0.40 -10.18
N TRP A 188 -6.02 -0.47 -11.15
CA TRP A 188 -6.63 -0.03 -12.40
C TRP A 188 -8.04 0.53 -12.23
N GLN A 189 -8.80 -0.03 -11.28
CA GLN A 189 -10.08 0.53 -10.90
C GLN A 189 -9.90 1.88 -10.21
N LYS A 190 -8.90 1.98 -9.32
CA LYS A 190 -8.63 3.19 -8.55
C LYS A 190 -8.23 4.35 -9.46
N ASP A 191 -7.47 4.10 -10.53
CA ASP A 191 -7.15 5.10 -11.56
C ASP A 191 -8.42 5.73 -12.15
N LYS A 192 -9.45 4.93 -12.45
CA LYS A 192 -10.73 5.46 -12.96
C LYS A 192 -11.45 6.28 -11.90
N GLU A 193 -11.58 5.71 -10.70
CA GLU A 193 -12.29 6.33 -9.57
C GLU A 193 -11.67 7.68 -9.21
N VAL A 194 -10.35 7.75 -9.08
CA VAL A 194 -9.63 8.98 -8.72
C VAL A 194 -9.81 10.05 -9.79
N ASN A 195 -9.77 9.70 -11.07
CA ASN A 195 -10.01 10.67 -12.14
C ASN A 195 -11.43 11.24 -12.10
N GLU A 196 -12.45 10.39 -11.93
CA GLU A 196 -13.84 10.83 -11.78
C GLU A 196 -14.03 11.71 -10.53
N MET A 197 -13.39 11.38 -9.42
CA MET A 197 -13.45 12.18 -8.20
C MET A 197 -12.71 13.52 -8.33
N LYS A 198 -11.58 13.56 -9.03
CA LYS A 198 -10.82 14.79 -9.33
C LYS A 198 -11.65 15.77 -10.16
N GLU A 199 -12.38 15.28 -11.15
CA GLU A 199 -13.31 16.09 -11.96
C GLU A 199 -14.42 16.71 -11.09
N ARG A 200 -15.03 15.91 -10.21
CA ARG A 200 -16.09 16.37 -9.30
C ARG A 200 -15.58 17.32 -8.23
N LYS A 201 -14.37 17.09 -7.70
CA LYS A 201 -13.78 17.86 -6.61
C LYS A 201 -12.29 18.10 -6.87
N PRO A 202 -11.95 19.17 -7.61
CA PRO A 202 -10.56 19.50 -7.93
C PRO A 202 -9.70 19.73 -6.68
N LEU A 203 -8.39 19.55 -6.82
CA LEU A 203 -7.43 19.72 -5.73
C LEU A 203 -7.51 21.12 -5.07
N SER A 204 -7.78 22.16 -5.85
CA SER A 204 -7.96 23.54 -5.34
C SER A 204 -9.14 23.66 -4.38
N ALA A 205 -10.21 22.90 -4.60
CA ALA A 205 -11.35 22.85 -3.69
C ALA A 205 -10.99 22.12 -2.38
N LEU A 206 -10.18 21.06 -2.45
CA LEU A 206 -9.69 20.37 -1.25
C LEU A 206 -8.79 21.25 -0.39
N LYS A 207 -7.85 21.97 -1.00
CA LYS A 207 -6.97 22.90 -0.27
C LYS A 207 -7.77 23.93 0.55
N LYS A 208 -8.85 24.49 -0.02
CA LYS A 208 -9.75 25.42 0.69
C LYS A 208 -10.47 24.78 1.88
N VAL A 209 -10.80 23.49 1.82
CA VAL A 209 -11.38 22.76 2.95
C VAL A 209 -10.34 22.60 4.06
N LEU A 210 -9.09 22.32 3.69
CA LEU A 210 -8.00 22.11 4.63
C LEU A 210 -7.61 23.37 5.40
N ASP A 211 -7.81 24.57 4.83
CA ASP A 211 -7.59 25.84 5.54
C ASP A 211 -8.38 25.94 6.86
N LYS A 212 -9.48 25.20 6.97
CA LYS A 212 -10.35 25.15 8.17
C LYS A 212 -10.31 23.81 8.89
N ALA A 213 -9.49 22.87 8.45
CA ALA A 213 -9.44 21.55 9.07
C ALA A 213 -8.75 21.63 10.45
N PRO A 214 -9.27 20.93 11.47
CA PRO A 214 -8.58 20.84 12.75
C PRO A 214 -7.24 20.12 12.57
N PRO A 215 -6.22 20.38 13.42
CA PRO A 215 -4.94 19.69 13.35
C PRO A 215 -5.08 18.16 13.31
N THR A 216 -4.11 17.49 12.68
CA THR A 216 -3.99 16.02 12.79
C THR A 216 -3.66 15.63 14.22
N ARG A 217 -4.08 14.43 14.60
CA ARG A 217 -3.65 13.77 15.83
C ARG A 217 -2.32 13.06 15.55
N ASP A 218 -1.44 13.03 16.54
CA ASP A 218 -0.10 12.45 16.36
C ASP A 218 -0.16 10.92 16.32
N PHE A 219 -0.30 10.36 15.12
CA PHE A 219 -0.40 8.92 14.88
C PHE A 219 0.86 8.17 15.35
N ILE A 220 2.05 8.71 15.06
CA ILE A 220 3.33 8.07 15.41
C ILE A 220 3.59 8.22 16.92
N GLY A 221 3.30 9.39 17.48
CA GLY A 221 3.39 9.65 18.91
C GLY A 221 2.52 8.70 19.73
N ALA A 222 1.26 8.50 19.32
CA ALA A 222 0.34 7.56 19.98
C ALA A 222 0.90 6.13 20.03
N LEU A 223 1.49 5.64 18.93
CA LEU A 223 2.12 4.32 18.90
C LEU A 223 3.32 4.22 19.85
N LYS A 224 4.18 5.25 19.89
CA LYS A 224 5.34 5.29 20.79
C LYS A 224 4.89 5.29 22.26
N GLU A 225 3.95 6.15 22.61
CA GLU A 225 3.42 6.27 23.96
C GLU A 225 2.77 4.95 24.42
N SER A 226 1.94 4.34 23.57
CA SER A 226 1.31 3.06 23.89
C SER A 226 2.34 1.96 24.13
N TYR A 227 3.37 1.86 23.27
CA TYR A 227 4.43 0.87 23.44
C TYR A 227 5.21 1.11 24.75
N SER A 228 5.58 2.36 25.04
CA SER A 228 6.29 2.72 26.27
C SER A 228 5.48 2.45 27.54
N ARG A 229 4.16 2.68 27.50
CA ARG A 229 3.26 2.46 28.64
C ARG A 229 2.99 0.98 28.90
N THR A 230 2.75 0.21 27.84
CA THR A 230 2.26 -1.17 27.96
C THR A 230 3.36 -2.22 27.87
N GLY A 231 4.50 -1.90 27.24
CA GLY A 231 5.56 -2.86 26.95
C GLY A 231 5.20 -3.90 25.89
N VAL A 232 4.10 -3.71 25.15
CA VAL A 232 3.67 -4.56 24.02
C VAL A 232 3.39 -3.68 22.79
N PRO A 233 3.37 -4.25 21.56
CA PRO A 233 3.09 -3.48 20.35
C PRO A 233 1.78 -2.69 20.42
N GLY A 234 1.81 -1.42 20.00
CA GLY A 234 0.59 -0.60 19.88
C GLY A 234 -0.36 -1.17 18.83
N LEU A 235 -1.66 -1.22 19.12
CA LEU A 235 -2.66 -1.79 18.22
C LEU A 235 -3.21 -0.71 17.27
N ILE A 236 -3.07 -0.94 15.96
CA ILE A 236 -3.82 -0.27 14.91
C ILE A 236 -5.01 -1.19 14.56
N ALA A 237 -6.17 -0.93 15.15
CA ALA A 237 -7.36 -1.77 14.97
C ALA A 237 -8.08 -1.41 13.66
N GLU A 238 -8.32 -2.40 12.81
CA GLU A 238 -8.88 -2.17 11.48
C GLU A 238 -10.42 -2.30 11.46
N VAL A 239 -11.07 -1.22 11.05
CA VAL A 239 -12.51 -1.13 10.78
C VAL A 239 -12.75 -1.55 9.34
N LYS A 240 -13.21 -2.80 9.15
CA LYS A 240 -13.36 -3.44 7.84
C LYS A 240 -14.66 -4.23 7.74
N LYS A 241 -15.42 -3.99 6.66
CA LYS A 241 -16.68 -4.70 6.38
C LYS A 241 -16.45 -6.01 5.62
N ALA A 242 -15.66 -5.95 4.55
CA ALA A 242 -15.38 -7.09 3.68
C ALA A 242 -13.91 -7.12 3.25
N SER A 243 -13.48 -8.23 2.67
CA SER A 243 -12.23 -8.31 1.90
C SER A 243 -12.36 -9.24 0.70
N PRO A 244 -11.57 -9.05 -0.37
CA PRO A 244 -11.60 -9.93 -1.54
C PRO A 244 -11.37 -11.41 -1.20
N SER A 245 -10.54 -11.67 -0.19
CA SER A 245 -10.16 -13.02 0.24
C SER A 245 -11.18 -13.73 1.14
N ARG A 246 -12.07 -12.98 1.81
CA ARG A 246 -12.98 -13.54 2.84
C ARG A 246 -14.46 -13.18 2.63
N GLY A 247 -14.78 -12.33 1.66
CA GLY A 247 -16.12 -11.78 1.48
C GLY A 247 -16.50 -10.85 2.65
N VAL A 248 -17.79 -10.82 2.99
CA VAL A 248 -18.32 -10.05 4.12
C VAL A 248 -17.86 -10.68 5.43
N LEU A 249 -17.16 -9.89 6.26
CA LEU A 249 -16.66 -10.30 7.57
C LEU A 249 -17.67 -9.99 8.68
N ARG A 250 -18.47 -8.93 8.50
CA ARG A 250 -19.48 -8.49 9.46
C ARG A 250 -20.69 -7.93 8.72
N GLU A 251 -21.81 -8.63 8.81
CA GLU A 251 -23.07 -8.23 8.17
C GLU A 251 -23.64 -6.95 8.79
N ASP A 252 -23.71 -6.91 10.13
CA ASP A 252 -24.12 -5.73 10.90
C ASP A 252 -22.91 -4.81 11.15
N PHE A 253 -22.70 -3.91 10.19
CA PHE A 253 -21.53 -3.03 10.13
C PHE A 253 -21.91 -1.58 10.42
N ASP A 254 -21.72 -1.16 11.67
CA ASP A 254 -21.68 0.24 12.06
C ASP A 254 -20.21 0.64 12.32
N PRO A 255 -19.59 1.46 11.45
CA PRO A 255 -18.19 1.83 11.58
C PRO A 255 -17.90 2.65 12.85
N VAL A 256 -18.87 3.46 13.31
CA VAL A 256 -18.72 4.32 14.48
C VAL A 256 -18.77 3.50 15.76
N GLU A 257 -19.73 2.59 15.87
CA GLU A 257 -19.84 1.72 17.06
C GLU A 257 -18.66 0.75 17.16
N ILE A 258 -18.17 0.22 16.03
CA ILE A 258 -16.95 -0.59 15.99
C ILE A 258 -15.73 0.24 16.43
N ALA A 259 -15.57 1.46 15.92
CA ALA A 259 -14.46 2.35 16.29
C ALA A 259 -14.44 2.67 17.78
N LYS A 260 -15.60 3.00 18.37
CA LYS A 260 -15.72 3.22 19.82
C LYS A 260 -15.40 1.97 20.64
N ALA A 261 -15.83 0.80 20.17
CA ALA A 261 -15.52 -0.47 20.83
C ALA A 261 -14.00 -0.77 20.80
N TYR A 262 -13.33 -0.51 19.68
CA TYR A 262 -11.88 -0.64 19.58
C TYR A 262 -11.14 0.34 20.49
N GLU A 263 -11.54 1.62 20.50
CA GLU A 263 -10.96 2.63 21.40
C GLU A 263 -11.09 2.21 22.87
N LYS A 264 -12.30 1.80 23.28
CA LYS A 264 -12.56 1.29 24.63
C LYS A 264 -11.72 0.05 24.95
N GLY A 265 -11.48 -0.82 23.98
CA GLY A 265 -10.64 -2.01 24.11
C GLY A 265 -9.14 -1.74 24.13
N GLY A 266 -8.69 -0.47 24.02
CA GLY A 266 -7.29 -0.10 24.07
C GLY A 266 -6.58 -0.03 22.72
N ALA A 267 -7.32 0.05 21.61
CA ALA A 267 -6.71 0.36 20.31
C ALA A 267 -5.97 1.70 20.38
N THR A 268 -4.72 1.72 19.93
CA THR A 268 -3.89 2.92 19.91
C THR A 268 -4.27 3.85 18.78
N CYS A 269 -4.45 3.27 17.59
CA CYS A 269 -4.91 3.95 16.39
C CYS A 269 -5.99 3.10 15.71
N LEU A 270 -6.73 3.69 14.77
CA LEU A 270 -7.67 2.96 13.94
C LEU A 270 -7.23 3.00 12.47
N SER A 271 -7.40 1.89 11.78
CA SER A 271 -7.28 1.78 10.32
C SER A 271 -8.69 1.70 9.73
N VAL A 272 -9.05 2.59 8.82
CA VAL A 272 -10.38 2.60 8.20
C VAL A 272 -10.23 2.32 6.71
N LEU A 273 -10.87 1.25 6.25
CA LEU A 273 -10.91 0.93 4.81
C LEU A 273 -11.84 1.94 4.11
N THR A 274 -11.31 2.59 3.08
CA THR A 274 -12.06 3.57 2.27
C THR A 274 -12.39 3.07 0.87
N ASP A 275 -11.76 1.97 0.42
CA ASP A 275 -12.05 1.38 -0.89
C ASP A 275 -13.45 0.77 -0.93
N GLU A 276 -14.31 1.31 -1.80
CA GLU A 276 -15.71 0.89 -1.90
C GLU A 276 -15.87 -0.46 -2.61
N LYS A 277 -15.19 -0.65 -3.75
CA LYS A 277 -15.48 -1.78 -4.65
C LYS A 277 -15.04 -3.12 -4.09
N PHE A 278 -13.86 -3.19 -3.48
CA PHE A 278 -13.24 -4.45 -3.07
C PHE A 278 -13.35 -4.71 -1.57
N PHE A 279 -13.47 -3.65 -0.76
CA PHE A 279 -13.53 -3.74 0.71
C PHE A 279 -14.87 -3.28 1.31
N MET A 280 -15.78 -2.73 0.49
CA MET A 280 -17.03 -2.12 0.95
C MET A 280 -16.80 -1.05 2.03
N GLY A 281 -15.66 -0.35 1.92
CA GLY A 281 -15.30 0.81 2.72
C GLY A 281 -15.97 2.07 2.19
N SER A 282 -15.64 3.22 2.80
CA SER A 282 -15.94 4.54 2.24
C SER A 282 -15.18 5.64 2.98
N PHE A 283 -14.92 6.75 2.30
CA PHE A 283 -14.40 7.95 2.95
C PHE A 283 -15.39 8.57 3.94
N GLU A 284 -16.68 8.33 3.75
CA GLU A 284 -17.75 8.75 4.66
C GLU A 284 -17.67 7.99 5.99
N ASN A 285 -17.26 6.72 5.99
CA ASN A 285 -17.01 5.98 7.23
C ASN A 285 -15.86 6.60 8.04
N LEU A 286 -14.78 6.99 7.37
CA LEU A 286 -13.64 7.68 7.99
C LEU A 286 -14.08 9.02 8.62
N GLU A 287 -14.84 9.82 7.88
CA GLU A 287 -15.37 11.11 8.35
C GLU A 287 -16.37 10.94 9.50
N ALA A 288 -17.26 9.93 9.43
CA ALA A 288 -18.20 9.62 10.49
C ALA A 288 -17.48 9.22 11.79
N ILE A 289 -16.45 8.36 11.70
CA ILE A 289 -15.63 7.98 12.85
C ILE A 289 -14.94 9.21 13.44
N ARG A 290 -14.31 10.06 12.61
CA ARG A 290 -13.66 11.30 13.07
C ARG A 290 -14.62 12.19 13.85
N ASN A 291 -15.85 12.35 13.36
CA ASN A 291 -16.86 13.23 13.94
C ASN A 291 -17.61 12.63 15.14
N SER A 292 -17.45 11.33 15.39
CA SER A 292 -18.16 10.63 16.46
C SER A 292 -17.64 10.88 17.88
N GLY A 293 -16.47 11.53 18.00
CA GLY A 293 -15.79 11.77 19.27
C GLY A 293 -14.71 10.75 19.64
N VAL A 294 -14.50 9.71 18.82
CA VAL A 294 -13.33 8.82 18.95
C VAL A 294 -12.07 9.66 18.90
N MET A 295 -11.15 9.42 19.82
CA MET A 295 -9.88 10.14 20.03
C MET A 295 -8.68 9.43 19.39
N CYS A 296 -8.75 8.13 19.13
CA CYS A 296 -7.73 7.41 18.36
C CYS A 296 -7.38 8.14 17.05
N PRO A 297 -6.08 8.26 16.69
CA PRO A 297 -5.66 8.71 15.37
C PRO A 297 -6.15 7.75 14.27
N LEU A 298 -6.50 8.29 13.10
CA LEU A 298 -7.11 7.53 12.00
C LEU A 298 -6.17 7.38 10.81
N LEU A 299 -5.90 6.13 10.42
CA LEU A 299 -5.26 5.76 9.17
C LEU A 299 -6.33 5.59 8.09
N CYS A 300 -6.19 6.32 6.99
CA CYS A 300 -6.91 6.06 5.74
C CYS A 300 -6.23 4.89 5.02
N LYS A 301 -6.83 3.68 5.13
CA LYS A 301 -6.33 2.47 4.46
C LYS A 301 -6.96 2.41 3.07
N GLU A 302 -6.20 2.92 2.11
CA GLU A 302 -6.60 3.09 0.70
C GLU A 302 -5.43 2.72 -0.23
N PHE A 303 -5.74 2.39 -1.47
CA PHE A 303 -4.74 2.25 -2.53
C PHE A 303 -4.40 3.63 -3.10
N ILE A 304 -3.47 4.34 -2.46
CA ILE A 304 -3.05 5.67 -2.89
C ILE A 304 -2.11 5.57 -4.10
N ILE A 305 -2.52 6.20 -5.20
CA ILE A 305 -1.79 6.29 -6.46
C ILE A 305 -1.61 7.74 -6.94
N ASP A 306 -2.33 8.70 -6.34
CA ASP A 306 -2.31 10.12 -6.69
C ASP A 306 -2.34 10.99 -5.43
N GLU A 307 -1.64 12.12 -5.43
CA GLU A 307 -1.60 13.03 -4.29
C GLU A 307 -2.98 13.55 -3.89
N TRP A 308 -3.92 13.67 -4.84
CA TRP A 308 -5.27 14.12 -4.59
C TRP A 308 -5.94 13.27 -3.49
N GLN A 309 -5.67 11.95 -3.48
CA GLN A 309 -6.21 11.06 -2.45
C GLN A 309 -5.70 11.41 -1.06
N ILE A 310 -4.45 11.87 -0.93
CA ILE A 310 -3.87 12.30 0.36
C ILE A 310 -4.59 13.55 0.87
N TYR A 311 -4.83 14.54 0.00
CA TYR A 311 -5.60 15.74 0.35
C TYR A 311 -7.05 15.39 0.69
N TYR A 312 -7.64 14.43 -0.05
CA TYR A 312 -9.00 13.98 0.19
C TYR A 312 -9.15 13.26 1.53
N ALA A 313 -8.25 12.32 1.83
CA ALA A 313 -8.16 11.63 3.11
C ALA A 313 -8.00 12.62 4.27
N ARG A 314 -7.11 13.62 4.12
CA ARG A 314 -6.93 14.66 5.12
C ARG A 314 -8.21 15.46 5.37
N ALA A 315 -8.91 15.84 4.29
CA ALA A 315 -10.17 16.58 4.37
C ALA A 315 -11.29 15.77 5.04
N LYS A 316 -11.20 14.44 4.99
CA LYS A 316 -12.10 13.49 5.64
C LYS A 316 -11.67 13.12 7.07
N GLY A 317 -10.59 13.71 7.57
CA GLY A 317 -10.17 13.54 8.96
C GLY A 317 -9.12 12.47 9.20
N ALA A 318 -8.40 12.02 8.17
CA ALA A 318 -7.22 11.17 8.35
C ALA A 318 -6.11 11.89 9.12
N ASP A 319 -5.38 11.11 9.91
CA ASP A 319 -4.14 11.48 10.59
C ASP A 319 -2.93 10.71 10.01
N ALA A 320 -3.19 9.61 9.31
CA ALA A 320 -2.20 8.87 8.55
C ALA A 320 -2.77 8.35 7.23
N VAL A 321 -1.90 8.04 6.28
CA VAL A 321 -2.24 7.40 5.01
C VAL A 321 -1.33 6.21 4.71
N LEU A 322 -1.83 5.26 3.92
CA LEU A 322 -1.08 4.11 3.43
C LEU A 322 -0.41 4.43 2.09
N LEU A 323 0.88 4.10 1.97
CA LEU A 323 1.63 4.12 0.70
C LEU A 323 2.19 2.71 0.46
N ILE A 324 1.97 2.11 -0.71
CA ILE A 324 2.34 0.72 -0.97
C ILE A 324 3.56 0.67 -1.90
N ALA A 325 4.70 0.15 -1.41
CA ALA A 325 5.94 0.10 -2.19
C ALA A 325 5.86 -0.82 -3.42
N ALA A 326 4.98 -1.82 -3.37
CA ALA A 326 4.65 -2.70 -4.49
C ALA A 326 3.91 -1.98 -5.65
N VAL A 327 3.39 -0.77 -5.41
CA VAL A 327 2.59 0.02 -6.37
C VAL A 327 3.28 1.32 -6.75
N LEU A 328 3.96 1.96 -5.80
CA LEU A 328 4.51 3.30 -5.96
C LEU A 328 6.02 3.26 -6.25
N PRO A 329 6.48 3.93 -7.32
CA PRO A 329 7.90 4.23 -7.54
C PRO A 329 8.49 5.06 -6.41
N ASP A 330 9.82 5.00 -6.25
CA ASP A 330 10.52 5.70 -5.14
C ASP A 330 10.31 7.22 -5.19
N LEU A 331 10.20 7.79 -6.39
CA LEU A 331 9.94 9.22 -6.58
C LEU A 331 8.55 9.61 -6.06
N ASP A 332 7.55 8.77 -6.32
CA ASP A 332 6.18 8.97 -5.85
C ASP A 332 6.12 8.87 -4.33
N ILE A 333 6.72 7.83 -3.73
CA ILE A 333 6.79 7.69 -2.27
C ILE A 333 7.46 8.92 -1.66
N LYS A 334 8.61 9.35 -2.21
CA LYS A 334 9.33 10.54 -1.72
C LYS A 334 8.47 11.82 -1.82
N TYR A 335 7.74 11.98 -2.92
CA TYR A 335 6.85 13.13 -3.12
C TYR A 335 5.65 13.09 -2.17
N MET A 336 4.98 11.95 -2.06
CA MET A 336 3.82 11.73 -1.20
C MET A 336 4.16 11.85 0.29
N VAL A 337 5.33 11.38 0.74
CA VAL A 337 5.82 11.58 2.11
C VAL A 337 6.03 13.06 2.42
N LYS A 338 6.54 13.84 1.47
CA LYS A 338 6.65 15.30 1.62
C LYS A 338 5.27 15.95 1.77
N ILE A 339 4.29 15.54 0.95
CA ILE A 339 2.91 16.03 1.07
C ILE A 339 2.32 15.65 2.43
N CYS A 340 2.50 14.41 2.89
CA CYS A 340 2.04 13.98 4.20
C CYS A 340 2.61 14.89 5.30
N LYS A 341 3.92 15.16 5.27
CA LYS A 341 4.57 16.08 6.19
C LYS A 341 3.98 17.49 6.14
N LEU A 342 3.70 18.03 4.95
CA LEU A 342 3.07 19.35 4.80
C LEU A 342 1.66 19.40 5.38
N LEU A 343 0.92 18.28 5.31
CA LEU A 343 -0.46 18.18 5.80
C LEU A 343 -0.56 17.71 7.26
N GLY A 344 0.58 17.43 7.91
CA GLY A 344 0.65 16.88 9.27
C GLY A 344 0.27 15.40 9.36
N LEU A 345 0.20 14.68 8.24
CA LEU A 345 -0.11 13.25 8.19
C LEU A 345 1.12 12.39 8.44
N ALA A 346 0.95 11.25 9.11
CA ALA A 346 1.90 10.16 9.04
C ALA A 346 1.73 9.35 7.73
N ALA A 347 2.83 8.84 7.19
CA ALA A 347 2.81 7.92 6.05
C ALA A 347 3.24 6.53 6.53
N LEU A 348 2.32 5.56 6.52
CA LEU A 348 2.62 4.14 6.70
C LEU A 348 3.04 3.59 5.35
N VAL A 349 4.33 3.30 5.17
CA VAL A 349 4.83 2.71 3.92
C VAL A 349 4.85 1.19 4.03
N GLU A 350 3.97 0.53 3.30
CA GLU A 350 3.79 -0.92 3.30
C GLU A 350 4.78 -1.60 2.34
N VAL A 351 5.46 -2.63 2.84
CA VAL A 351 6.43 -3.48 2.12
C VAL A 351 6.13 -4.96 2.35
N HIS A 352 6.50 -5.79 1.37
CA HIS A 352 6.27 -7.23 1.37
C HIS A 352 7.55 -8.04 1.32
N ASP A 353 8.58 -7.53 0.63
CA ASP A 353 9.82 -8.25 0.40
C ASP A 353 11.08 -7.40 0.67
N GLU A 354 12.23 -8.06 0.57
CA GLU A 354 13.55 -7.45 0.78
C GLU A 354 13.79 -6.26 -0.14
N ARG A 355 13.38 -6.34 -1.41
CA ARG A 355 13.65 -5.31 -2.40
C ARG A 355 12.83 -4.07 -2.12
N GLU A 356 11.57 -4.23 -1.77
CA GLU A 356 10.69 -3.15 -1.33
C GLU A 356 11.23 -2.50 -0.06
N MET A 357 11.68 -3.30 0.92
CA MET A 357 12.30 -2.78 2.14
C MET A 357 13.55 -1.96 1.83
N ASP A 358 14.46 -2.48 1.00
CA ASP A 358 15.71 -1.79 0.63
C ASP A 358 15.43 -0.45 -0.07
N ARG A 359 14.44 -0.42 -0.97
CA ARG A 359 13.98 0.82 -1.62
C ARG A 359 13.48 1.84 -0.59
N VAL A 360 12.58 1.41 0.29
CA VAL A 360 11.94 2.30 1.29
C VAL A 360 12.97 2.82 2.29
N LEU A 361 13.94 1.99 2.73
CA LEU A 361 15.01 2.42 3.61
C LEU A 361 15.95 3.44 2.96
N GLY A 362 16.06 3.44 1.63
CA GLY A 362 16.80 4.45 0.86
C GLY A 362 16.11 5.81 0.78
N ILE A 363 14.84 5.93 1.20
CA ILE A 363 14.07 7.19 1.13
C ILE A 363 14.18 7.95 2.45
N ASP A 364 14.54 9.23 2.37
CA ASP A 364 14.59 10.11 3.53
C ASP A 364 13.20 10.48 4.06
N GLY A 365 13.09 10.59 5.38
CA GLY A 365 11.87 11.04 6.05
C GLY A 365 10.85 9.94 6.35
N ILE A 366 11.14 8.68 6.00
CA ILE A 366 10.34 7.54 6.43
C ILE A 366 10.44 7.39 7.95
N LYS A 367 9.28 7.25 8.61
CA LYS A 367 9.17 7.10 10.08
C LYS A 367 8.32 5.92 10.51
N LEU A 368 7.55 5.34 9.59
CA LEU A 368 6.62 4.26 9.84
C LEU A 368 6.62 3.32 8.63
N ILE A 369 6.99 2.06 8.86
CA ILE A 369 7.00 1.00 7.83
C ILE A 369 6.06 -0.12 8.27
N GLY A 370 5.20 -0.57 7.36
CA GLY A 370 4.33 -1.71 7.53
C GLY A 370 4.90 -2.93 6.83
N ILE A 371 5.08 -4.05 7.53
CA ILE A 371 5.44 -5.33 6.92
C ILE A 371 4.17 -6.14 6.74
N ASN A 372 3.73 -6.30 5.50
CA ASN A 372 2.55 -7.09 5.19
C ASN A 372 2.95 -8.56 4.97
N ASN A 373 2.58 -9.40 5.92
CA ASN A 373 2.90 -10.83 5.88
C ASN A 373 2.00 -11.62 4.90
N ARG A 374 1.07 -10.96 4.21
CA ARG A 374 0.21 -11.58 3.19
C ARG A 374 0.78 -11.35 1.80
N ASP A 375 1.04 -12.43 1.11
CA ASP A 375 1.31 -12.40 -0.33
C ASP A 375 0.04 -11.99 -1.09
N LEU A 376 0.11 -10.93 -1.90
CA LEU A 376 -1.04 -10.39 -2.62
C LEU A 376 -1.37 -11.13 -3.93
N GLU A 377 -0.49 -12.01 -4.41
CA GLU A 377 -0.74 -12.91 -5.53
C GLU A 377 -1.36 -14.24 -5.04
N THR A 378 -0.87 -14.80 -3.93
CA THR A 378 -1.30 -16.12 -3.43
C THR A 378 -2.23 -16.09 -2.22
N PHE A 379 -2.39 -14.93 -1.58
CA PHE A 379 -3.08 -14.72 -0.29
C PHE A 379 -2.56 -15.52 0.90
N LYS A 380 -1.45 -16.25 0.72
CA LYS A 380 -0.77 -16.97 1.80
C LYS A 380 -0.21 -15.97 2.79
N VAL A 381 -0.28 -16.32 4.06
CA VAL A 381 0.20 -15.47 5.15
C VAL A 381 1.33 -16.18 5.87
N ASP A 382 2.47 -15.51 6.00
CA ASP A 382 3.65 -16.01 6.68
C ASP A 382 4.27 -14.93 7.55
N ILE A 383 4.02 -14.99 8.87
CA ILE A 383 4.54 -14.03 9.83
C ILE A 383 6.07 -14.11 9.99
N SER A 384 6.71 -15.19 9.52
CA SER A 384 8.19 -15.30 9.54
C SER A 384 8.86 -14.28 8.60
N ASN A 385 8.12 -13.76 7.62
CA ASN A 385 8.57 -12.68 6.74
C ASN A 385 8.98 -11.43 7.53
N THR A 386 8.22 -11.08 8.58
CA THR A 386 8.57 -9.97 9.48
C THR A 386 9.98 -10.14 10.05
N LYS A 387 10.30 -11.33 10.56
CA LYS A 387 11.62 -11.62 11.13
C LYS A 387 12.71 -11.58 10.05
N LYS A 388 12.43 -12.13 8.87
CA LYS A 388 13.33 -12.12 7.72
C LYS A 388 13.72 -10.69 7.29
N LEU A 389 12.74 -9.78 7.22
CA LEU A 389 12.98 -8.39 6.78
C LEU A 389 13.66 -7.52 7.83
N LEU A 390 13.52 -7.86 9.12
CA LEU A 390 14.15 -7.12 10.23
C LEU A 390 15.52 -7.67 10.64
N GLN A 391 16.01 -8.74 10.01
CA GLN A 391 17.32 -9.31 10.29
C GLN A 391 18.45 -8.55 9.58
N GLY A 392 19.62 -8.53 10.22
CA GLY A 392 20.85 -7.96 9.68
C GLY A 392 20.80 -6.45 9.50
N GLU A 393 21.44 -5.97 8.43
CA GLU A 393 21.64 -4.54 8.14
C GLU A 393 20.32 -3.74 8.10
N ARG A 394 19.23 -4.32 7.59
CA ARG A 394 17.92 -3.64 7.53
C ARG A 394 17.41 -3.28 8.92
N GLY A 395 17.51 -4.22 9.86
CA GLY A 395 17.12 -4.00 11.25
C GLY A 395 17.98 -2.93 11.93
N GLU A 396 19.29 -2.92 11.64
CA GLU A 396 20.23 -1.91 12.13
C GLU A 396 19.85 -0.52 11.61
N ILE A 397 19.65 -0.36 10.30
CA ILE A 397 19.22 0.90 9.67
C ILE A 397 17.88 1.39 10.24
N ILE A 398 16.90 0.48 10.42
CA ILE A 398 15.60 0.81 11.01
C ILE A 398 15.78 1.38 12.42
N CYS A 399 16.63 0.75 13.24
CA CYS A 399 16.93 1.20 14.59
C CYS A 399 17.64 2.56 14.59
N GLU A 400 18.67 2.74 13.76
CA GLU A 400 19.42 3.99 13.65
C GLU A 400 18.54 5.17 13.20
N LYS A 401 17.66 4.93 12.23
CA LYS A 401 16.72 5.95 11.73
C LYS A 401 15.52 6.19 12.67
N GLY A 402 15.37 5.36 13.70
CA GLY A 402 14.26 5.40 14.65
C GLY A 402 12.90 5.16 13.99
N ILE A 403 12.86 4.28 12.99
CA ILE A 403 11.64 3.92 12.26
C ILE A 403 10.80 2.97 13.11
N ILE A 404 9.50 3.24 13.21
CA ILE A 404 8.56 2.29 13.83
C ILE A 404 8.15 1.26 12.78
N VAL A 405 8.25 -0.01 13.13
CA VAL A 405 7.77 -1.11 12.30
C VAL A 405 6.41 -1.57 12.81
N VAL A 406 5.47 -1.68 11.87
CA VAL A 406 4.14 -2.23 12.05
C VAL A 406 4.09 -3.63 11.45
N GLY A 407 3.74 -4.65 12.22
CA GLY A 407 3.45 -5.99 11.70
C GLY A 407 2.01 -6.07 11.21
N GLU A 408 1.79 -6.47 9.96
CA GLU A 408 0.46 -6.56 9.35
C GLU A 408 0.15 -7.98 8.84
N SER A 409 -1.12 -8.34 8.87
CA SER A 409 -1.65 -9.67 8.47
C SER A 409 -1.14 -10.84 9.32
N GLY A 410 -2.00 -11.84 9.54
CA GLY A 410 -1.57 -13.12 10.14
C GLY A 410 -1.48 -13.17 11.67
N LEU A 411 -1.90 -12.12 12.37
CA LEU A 411 -1.83 -12.03 13.82
C LEU A 411 -3.17 -12.41 14.45
N PHE A 412 -3.25 -13.62 15.01
CA PHE A 412 -4.49 -14.18 15.55
C PHE A 412 -4.40 -14.48 17.05
N THR A 413 -3.20 -14.64 17.58
CA THR A 413 -2.97 -15.13 18.95
C THR A 413 -1.91 -14.30 19.67
N PRO A 414 -1.85 -14.38 21.02
CA PRO A 414 -0.79 -13.74 21.80
C PRO A 414 0.61 -14.22 21.41
N ALA A 415 0.74 -15.47 20.97
CA ALA A 415 2.00 -16.02 20.50
C ALA A 415 2.47 -15.35 19.20
N ASP A 416 1.54 -15.00 18.30
CA ASP A 416 1.87 -14.27 17.06
C ASP A 416 2.37 -12.85 17.39
N ILE A 417 1.72 -12.17 18.34
CA ILE A 417 2.12 -10.84 18.81
C ILE A 417 3.51 -10.89 19.45
N ALA A 418 3.76 -11.87 20.33
CA ALA A 418 5.07 -12.07 20.94
C ALA A 418 6.15 -12.35 19.88
N TYR A 419 5.85 -13.19 18.89
CA TYR A 419 6.77 -13.53 17.81
C TYR A 419 7.24 -12.29 17.02
N VAL A 420 6.31 -11.42 16.61
CA VAL A 420 6.68 -10.21 15.87
C VAL A 420 7.32 -9.16 16.77
N GLN A 421 6.91 -9.07 18.03
CA GLN A 421 7.53 -8.19 19.02
C GLN A 421 9.01 -8.55 19.24
N GLU A 422 9.32 -9.84 19.38
CA GLU A 422 10.70 -10.34 19.50
C GLU A 422 11.56 -10.01 18.27
N ALA A 423 10.94 -9.87 17.09
CA ALA A 423 11.62 -9.44 15.88
C ALA A 423 11.89 -7.91 15.83
N GLY A 424 11.36 -7.13 16.78
CA GLY A 424 11.55 -5.68 16.86
C GLY A 424 10.33 -4.85 16.46
N VAL A 425 9.19 -5.49 16.19
CA VAL A 425 7.92 -4.79 15.87
C VAL A 425 7.40 -4.05 17.09
N ARG A 426 6.97 -2.79 16.89
CA ARG A 426 6.46 -1.92 17.96
C ARG A 426 4.99 -1.54 17.80
N ALA A 427 4.38 -1.88 16.68
CA ALA A 427 2.97 -1.73 16.44
C ALA A 427 2.44 -2.89 15.57
N VAL A 428 1.15 -3.18 15.65
CA VAL A 428 0.52 -4.22 14.84
C VAL A 428 -0.77 -3.69 14.22
N LEU A 429 -1.02 -4.03 12.96
CA LEU A 429 -2.28 -3.71 12.28
C LEU A 429 -3.12 -4.96 12.16
N VAL A 430 -4.28 -4.97 12.83
CA VAL A 430 -5.10 -6.16 12.99
C VAL A 430 -6.57 -5.86 12.77
N GLY A 431 -7.20 -6.65 11.89
CA GLY A 431 -8.63 -6.56 11.59
C GLY A 431 -9.33 -7.91 11.69
N GLU A 432 -8.89 -8.91 10.92
CA GLU A 432 -9.63 -10.17 10.73
C GLU A 432 -9.86 -10.95 12.03
N SER A 433 -8.88 -11.00 12.94
CA SER A 433 -9.01 -11.72 14.21
C SER A 433 -9.99 -11.04 15.15
N ILE A 434 -10.06 -9.71 15.17
CA ILE A 434 -10.87 -8.95 16.12
C ILE A 434 -12.30 -8.73 15.62
N VAL A 435 -12.48 -8.43 14.32
CA VAL A 435 -13.78 -8.03 13.76
C VAL A 435 -14.85 -9.12 13.83
N LYS A 436 -14.43 -10.39 13.91
CA LYS A 436 -15.30 -11.58 14.02
C LYS A 436 -15.93 -11.72 15.41
N HIS A 437 -15.41 -11.03 16.42
CA HIS A 437 -15.98 -11.07 17.76
C HIS A 437 -17.25 -10.22 17.82
N ARG A 438 -18.24 -10.71 18.57
CA ARG A 438 -19.45 -9.93 18.88
C ARG A 438 -19.10 -8.67 19.65
N ASP A 439 -18.19 -8.81 20.63
CA ASP A 439 -17.57 -7.71 21.35
C ASP A 439 -16.12 -7.52 20.88
N PRO A 440 -15.83 -6.48 20.08
CA PRO A 440 -14.48 -6.21 19.60
C PRO A 440 -13.46 -5.96 20.72
N ALA A 441 -13.87 -5.43 21.87
CA ALA A 441 -12.95 -5.19 22.99
C ALA A 441 -12.45 -6.51 23.58
N GLN A 442 -13.33 -7.51 23.70
CA GLN A 442 -12.94 -8.85 24.13
C GLN A 442 -11.98 -9.51 23.14
N GLY A 443 -12.19 -9.31 21.83
CA GLY A 443 -11.26 -9.80 20.80
C GLY A 443 -9.85 -9.22 20.93
N ILE A 444 -9.72 -7.96 21.37
CA ILE A 444 -8.41 -7.35 21.67
C ILE A 444 -7.74 -8.02 22.86
N VAL A 445 -8.48 -8.27 23.95
CA VAL A 445 -7.95 -8.97 25.13
C VAL A 445 -7.47 -10.37 24.77
N GLU A 446 -8.21 -11.11 23.95
CA GLU A 446 -7.82 -12.45 23.49
C GLU A 446 -6.57 -12.41 22.59
N LEU A 447 -6.47 -11.42 21.70
CA LEU A 447 -5.31 -11.25 20.82
C LEU A 447 -4.02 -10.96 21.61
N PHE A 448 -4.09 -10.14 22.65
CA PHE A 448 -2.93 -9.78 23.47
C PHE A 448 -2.72 -10.70 24.68
N GLY A 449 -3.72 -11.50 25.05
CA GLY A 449 -3.71 -12.33 26.26
C GLY A 449 -3.81 -11.52 27.56
N ARG A 450 -4.13 -10.23 27.47
CA ARG A 450 -4.22 -9.28 28.58
C ARG A 450 -4.98 -8.03 28.16
N ASP A 451 -5.44 -7.27 29.14
CA ASP A 451 -5.99 -5.94 28.92
C ASP A 451 -4.87 -4.94 28.58
N ILE A 452 -5.09 -4.13 27.53
CA ILE A 452 -4.17 -3.08 27.06
C ILE A 452 -4.84 -1.70 27.03
N SER A 453 -6.07 -1.59 27.54
CA SER A 453 -6.80 -0.33 27.67
C SER A 453 -6.10 0.66 28.60
N TYR A 454 -6.58 1.90 28.59
CA TYR A 454 -6.03 3.02 29.37
C TYR A 454 -6.51 3.03 30.82
#